data_AF-A0A957TPE0-F1
#
_entry.id   AF-A0A957TPE0-F1
#
_cell.length_a   1.000
_cell.length_b   1.000
_cell.length_c   1.000
_cell.angle_alpha   90.00
_cell.angle_beta   90.00
_cell.angle_gamma   90.00
#
_symmetry.space_group_name_H-M   'P 1'
#
loop_
_entity.id
_entity.type
_entity.pdbx_description
1 polymer ?
#
loop_
_entity_poly.entity_id
_entity_poly.type
_entity_poly.pdbx_seq_one_letter_code
_entity_poly.pdbx_strand_id
1 'polypeptide(L)'
;MALTQISSTNPVIARILRQTEALSIGQRKELVKLLIDSLEFSSIPTPPNRHLSELRGLGKELWANVDAQEYVNQLRDEWDETE
;
A
#
# COMPACT_ATOMS: atom_id res chain seq x y z
N MET A 1 23.96 -34.55 6.55
CA MET A 1 23.51 -33.23 6.06
C MET A 1 22.11 -32.98 6.62
N ALA A 2 22.05 -32.27 7.74
CA ALA A 2 20.81 -31.89 8.40
C ALA A 2 20.35 -30.55 7.84
N LEU A 3 19.18 -30.51 7.20
CA LEU A 3 18.42 -29.28 7.03
C LEU A 3 17.40 -29.23 8.16
N THR A 4 17.88 -28.69 9.26
CA THR A 4 17.17 -28.43 10.50
C THR A 4 16.13 -27.32 10.27
N GLN A 5 14.95 -27.50 10.87
CA GLN A 5 14.04 -26.43 11.31
C GLN A 5 13.40 -25.55 10.23
N ILE A 6 12.32 -26.04 9.60
CA ILE A 6 11.20 -25.16 9.24
C ILE A 6 10.24 -25.20 10.43
N SER A 7 10.33 -24.16 11.24
CA SER A 7 9.45 -23.84 12.36
C SER A 7 7.98 -24.18 12.06
N SER A 8 7.37 -24.94 12.96
CA SER A 8 5.92 -25.13 13.12
C SER A 8 5.18 -25.39 11.80
N THR A 9 5.22 -26.63 11.31
CA THR A 9 4.45 -27.03 10.13
C THR A 9 2.97 -26.91 10.46
N ASN A 10 2.32 -25.83 10.01
CA ASN A 10 0.87 -25.72 10.01
C ASN A 10 0.33 -27.02 9.36
N PRO A 11 -0.53 -27.79 10.03
CA PRO A 11 -0.99 -29.10 9.56
C PRO A 11 -1.64 -29.01 8.17
N VAL A 12 -2.18 -27.84 7.82
CA VAL A 12 -2.73 -27.56 6.49
C VAL A 12 -1.64 -27.51 5.42
N ILE A 13 -0.50 -26.85 5.67
CA ILE A 13 0.61 -26.75 4.72
C ILE A 13 1.22 -28.13 4.47
N ALA A 14 1.43 -28.93 5.53
CA ALA A 14 1.93 -30.30 5.40
C ALA A 14 1.00 -31.18 4.54
N ARG A 15 -0.33 -31.04 4.71
CA ARG A 15 -1.31 -31.75 3.89
C ARG A 15 -1.26 -31.33 2.42
N ILE A 16 -1.14 -30.03 2.15
CA ILE A 16 -1.06 -29.50 0.77
C ILE A 16 0.20 -30.01 0.07
N LEU A 17 1.35 -30.04 0.77
CA LEU A 17 2.58 -30.60 0.22
C LEU A 17 2.41 -32.07 -0.18
N ARG A 18 1.82 -32.89 0.69
CA ARG A 18 1.52 -34.30 0.39
C ARG A 18 0.57 -34.47 -0.79
N GLN A 19 -0.41 -33.58 -0.95
CA GLN A 19 -1.31 -33.60 -2.12
C GLN A 19 -0.58 -33.20 -3.41
N THR A 20 0.40 -32.28 -3.29
CA THR A 20 1.22 -31.82 -4.42
C THR A 20 2.17 -32.90 -4.91
N GLU A 21 2.61 -33.81 -4.03
CA GLU A 21 3.43 -34.97 -4.40
C GLU A 21 2.74 -35.91 -5.41
N ALA A 22 1.41 -36.01 -5.37
CA ALA A 22 0.63 -36.82 -6.31
C ALA A 22 0.50 -36.18 -7.71
N LEU A 23 0.84 -34.89 -7.85
CA LEU A 23 0.78 -34.17 -9.12
C LEU A 23 2.02 -34.40 -9.96
N SER A 24 1.83 -34.43 -11.29
CA SER A 24 2.94 -34.40 -12.25
C SER A 24 3.71 -33.08 -12.16
N ILE A 25 4.96 -33.08 -12.65
CA ILE A 25 5.82 -31.88 -12.64
C ILE A 25 5.16 -30.70 -13.38
N GLY A 26 4.42 -30.95 -14.45
CA GLY A 26 3.68 -29.91 -15.18
C GLY A 26 2.59 -29.26 -14.32
N GLN A 27 1.78 -30.08 -13.66
CA GLN A 27 0.71 -29.62 -12.77
C GLN A 27 1.26 -28.90 -11.52
N ARG A 28 2.42 -29.31 -11.00
CA ARG A 28 3.08 -28.59 -9.90
C ARG A 28 3.51 -27.19 -10.33
N LYS A 29 4.05 -27.04 -11.54
CA LYS A 29 4.43 -25.73 -12.10
C LYS A 29 3.21 -24.83 -12.30
N GLU A 30 2.12 -25.39 -12.80
CA GLU A 30 0.85 -24.67 -12.97
C GLU A 30 0.29 -24.20 -11.62
N LEU A 31 0.30 -25.07 -10.60
CA LEU A 31 -0.11 -24.71 -9.25
C LEU A 31 0.72 -23.58 -8.66
N VAL A 32 2.06 -23.62 -8.81
CA VAL A 32 2.94 -22.55 -8.34
C VAL A 32 2.60 -21.22 -9.02
N LYS A 33 2.37 -21.24 -10.33
CA LYS A 33 1.97 -20.04 -11.07
C LYS A 33 0.66 -19.45 -10.54
N LEU A 34 -0.38 -20.28 -10.40
CA LEU A 34 -1.68 -19.82 -9.88
C LEU A 34 -1.58 -19.25 -8.46
N LEU A 35 -0.73 -19.83 -7.61
CA LEU A 35 -0.47 -19.30 -6.27
C LEU A 35 0.21 -17.94 -6.34
N ILE A 36 1.26 -17.78 -7.16
CA ILE A 36 1.94 -16.48 -7.35
C ILE A 36 0.96 -15.43 -7.87
N ASP A 37 0.20 -15.75 -8.92
CA ASP A 37 -0.79 -14.84 -9.51
C ASP A 37 -1.84 -14.41 -8.46
N SER A 38 -2.28 -15.34 -7.59
CA SER A 38 -3.22 -15.02 -6.51
C SER A 38 -2.66 -14.08 -5.44
N LEU A 39 -1.34 -14.10 -5.20
CA LEU A 39 -0.67 -13.23 -4.25
C LEU A 39 -0.54 -11.81 -4.79
N GLU A 40 -0.32 -11.64 -6.10
CA GLU A 40 -0.28 -10.34 -6.76
C GLU A 40 -1.63 -9.61 -6.72
N PHE A 41 -2.74 -10.35 -6.84
CA PHE A 41 -4.08 -9.77 -6.68
C PHE A 41 -4.44 -9.44 -5.23
N SER A 42 -3.88 -10.19 -4.27
CA SER A 42 -4.20 -10.01 -2.85
C SER A 42 -3.36 -8.93 -2.16
N SER A 43 -2.29 -8.45 -2.80
CA SER A 43 -1.66 -7.19 -2.41
C SER A 43 -2.54 -6.04 -2.88
N ILE A 44 -3.55 -5.68 -2.08
CA ILE A 44 -4.04 -4.29 -2.07
C ILE A 44 -2.77 -3.46 -1.94
N PRO A 45 -2.44 -2.57 -2.90
CA PRO A 45 -1.28 -1.70 -2.74
C PRO A 45 -1.51 -0.95 -1.44
N THR A 46 -0.75 -1.30 -0.39
CA THR A 46 -0.75 -0.49 0.83
C THR A 46 -0.45 0.91 0.32
N PRO A 47 -1.37 1.87 0.46
CA PRO A 47 -1.09 3.22 -0.01
C PRO A 47 0.22 3.61 0.65
N PRO A 48 1.20 4.12 -0.14
CA PRO A 48 2.48 4.51 0.43
C PRO A 48 2.21 5.40 1.63
N ASN A 49 2.98 5.21 2.70
CA ASN A 49 2.83 5.98 3.93
C ASN A 49 3.14 7.44 3.58
N ARG A 50 2.11 8.20 3.20
CA ARG A 50 2.26 9.53 2.63
C ARG A 50 2.51 10.51 3.74
N HIS A 51 3.58 11.28 3.61
CA HIS A 51 3.89 12.33 4.56
C HIS A 51 3.30 13.66 4.07
N LEU A 52 2.71 14.45 4.97
CA LEU A 52 2.21 15.79 4.63
C LEU A 52 3.29 16.70 4.02
N SER A 53 4.57 16.43 4.32
CA SER A 53 5.70 17.13 3.72
C SER A 53 5.82 16.97 2.21
N GLU A 54 5.22 15.92 1.63
CA GLU A 54 5.14 15.71 0.17
C GLU A 54 4.33 16.82 -0.52
N LEU A 55 3.45 17.49 0.22
CA LEU A 55 2.64 18.61 -0.27
C LEU A 55 3.37 19.95 -0.19
N ARG A 56 4.62 19.99 0.30
CA ARG A 56 5.39 21.23 0.44
C ARG A 56 5.56 21.90 -0.93
N GLY A 57 5.18 23.16 -1.01
CA GLY A 57 5.28 23.96 -2.23
C GLY A 57 4.07 23.81 -3.15
N LEU A 58 3.12 22.91 -2.85
CA LEU A 58 1.81 22.96 -3.48
C LEU A 58 1.15 24.30 -3.13
N GLY A 59 0.85 25.08 -4.17
CA GLY A 59 0.29 26.42 -4.03
C GLY A 59 1.30 27.56 -4.16
N LYS A 60 2.62 27.32 -4.20
CA LYS A 60 3.60 28.42 -4.33
C LYS A 60 3.29 29.35 -5.51
N GLU A 61 2.98 28.77 -6.67
CA GLU A 61 2.65 29.52 -7.88
C GLU A 61 1.25 30.17 -7.80
N LEU A 62 0.30 29.49 -7.16
CA LEU A 62 -1.06 30.01 -6.95
C LEU A 62 -1.05 31.27 -6.08
N TRP A 63 -0.20 31.30 -5.06
CA TRP A 63 -0.09 32.41 -4.11
C TRP A 63 0.98 33.44 -4.49
N ALA A 64 1.65 33.29 -5.64
CA ALA A 64 2.82 34.09 -5.98
C ALA A 64 2.55 35.60 -6.10
N ASN A 65 1.32 35.99 -6.44
CA ASN A 65 0.90 37.38 -6.64
C ASN A 65 -0.16 37.84 -5.62
N VAL A 66 -0.35 37.08 -4.54
CA VAL A 66 -1.29 37.43 -3.47
C VAL A 66 -0.48 38.03 -2.32
N ASP A 67 -0.82 39.25 -1.91
CA ASP A 67 -0.28 39.81 -0.67
C ASP A 67 -0.92 39.10 0.52
N ALA A 68 -0.07 38.47 1.35
CA ALA A 68 -0.54 37.65 2.46
C ALA A 68 -1.27 38.48 3.52
N GLN A 69 -0.86 39.73 3.74
CA GLN A 69 -1.46 40.59 4.75
C GLN A 69 -2.82 41.13 4.26
N GLU A 70 -2.92 41.50 2.99
CA GLU A 70 -4.18 41.92 2.37
C GLU A 70 -5.22 40.78 2.40
N TYR A 71 -4.81 39.56 2.02
CA TYR A 71 -5.69 38.39 2.06
C TYR A 71 -6.22 38.10 3.48
N VAL A 72 -5.36 38.17 4.49
CA VAL A 72 -5.77 37.96 5.89
C VAL A 72 -6.71 39.06 6.38
N ASN A 73 -6.51 40.31 5.94
CA ASN A 73 -7.38 41.41 6.30
C ASN A 73 -8.79 41.21 5.71
N GLN A 74 -8.89 40.88 4.41
CA GLN A 74 -10.18 40.56 3.77
C GLN A 74 -10.95 39.46 4.52
N LEU A 75 -10.27 38.37 4.90
CA LEU A 75 -10.90 37.30 5.67
C LEU A 75 -11.42 37.74 7.05
N ARG A 76 -10.77 38.71 7.70
CA ARG A 76 -11.22 39.25 8.99
C ARG A 76 -12.41 40.16 8.82
N ASP A 77 -12.35 41.03 7.81
CA ASP A 77 -13.45 41.92 7.47
C ASP A 77 -14.72 41.11 7.14
N GLU A 78 -14.60 40.00 6.41
CA GLU A 78 -15.71 39.07 6.14
C GLU A 78 -16.34 38.49 7.42
N TRP A 79 -15.56 38.26 8.48
CA TRP A 79 -16.07 37.72 9.74
C TRP A 79 -16.76 38.81 10.57
N ASP A 80 -16.20 40.01 10.56
CA ASP A 80 -16.75 41.19 11.26
C ASP A 80 -18.09 41.66 10.64
N GLU A 81 -18.31 41.44 9.33
CA GLU A 81 -19.58 41.74 8.65
C GLU A 81 -20.73 40.78 9.00
N THR A 82 -20.43 39.66 9.67
CA THR A 82 -21.43 38.65 10.09
C THR A 82 -21.99 38.84 11.50
N GLU A 83 -21.51 39.85 12.26
CA GLU A 83 -22.04 40.21 13.60
C GLU A 83 -23.08 41.33 13.60
#